data_AF-A0A832Q7D3-F1
#
_entry.id   AF-A0A832Q7D3-F1
#
_cell.length_a   1.000
_cell.length_b   1.000
_cell.length_c   1.000
_cell.angle_alpha   90.00
_cell.angle_beta   90.00
_cell.angle_gamma   90.00
#
_symmetry.space_group_name_H-M   'P 1'
#
loop_
_entity.id
_entity.type
_entity.pdbx_description
1 polymer ?
#
loop_
_entity_poly.entity_id
_entity_poly.type
_entity_poly.pdbx_seq_one_letter_code
_entity_poly.pdbx_strand_id
1 'polypeptide(L)'
;IGPHKGLAVITALAAAIKRRKLNVRISVIGDVEASVDSAVVSETGRYEREQLPQLLADSGANVMLFPSVWPETFSYVVQELMTLQLPVACFDMGAPAERVRDYGKGLILASNDADTMLDQLIAFHKRLYSGA
;
A
#
# COMPACT_ATOMS: atom_id res chain seq x y z
N ILE A 1 -6.73 -7.73 -8.61
CA ILE A 1 -6.00 -6.53 -9.11
C ILE A 1 -5.68 -6.79 -10.58
N GLY A 2 -6.21 -5.97 -11.49
CA GLY A 2 -5.99 -6.16 -12.93
C GLY A 2 -4.53 -5.92 -13.37
N PRO A 3 -4.09 -6.53 -14.49
CA PRO A 3 -2.69 -6.74 -14.83
C PRO A 3 -1.83 -5.48 -15.03
N HIS A 4 -2.40 -4.29 -15.22
CA HIS A 4 -1.63 -3.21 -15.81
C HIS A 4 -0.92 -2.24 -14.86
N LYS A 5 -1.19 -2.22 -13.53
CA LYS A 5 -0.63 -1.14 -12.68
C LYS A 5 -0.22 -1.52 -11.26
N GLY A 6 -1.13 -2.10 -10.47
CA GLY A 6 -0.83 -2.47 -9.07
C GLY A 6 0.18 -3.62 -8.96
N LEU A 7 0.09 -4.61 -9.85
CA LEU A 7 0.99 -5.77 -9.87
C LEU A 7 2.45 -5.37 -10.08
N ALA A 8 2.74 -4.48 -11.04
CA ALA A 8 4.11 -4.05 -11.32
C ALA A 8 4.77 -3.40 -10.09
N VAL A 9 4.01 -2.59 -9.35
CA VAL A 9 4.45 -1.96 -8.09
C VAL A 9 4.74 -3.03 -7.04
N ILE A 10 3.85 -3.99 -6.84
CA ILE A 10 4.01 -5.10 -5.88
C ILE A 10 5.25 -5.93 -6.22
N THR A 11 5.41 -6.35 -7.49
CA THR A 11 6.55 -7.16 -7.94
C THR A 11 7.86 -6.40 -7.76
N ALA A 12 7.91 -5.11 -8.11
CA ALA A 12 9.12 -4.31 -7.99
C ALA A 12 9.52 -4.09 -6.52
N LEU A 13 8.55 -3.82 -5.63
CA LEU A 13 8.80 -3.74 -4.19
C LEU A 13 9.28 -5.08 -3.61
N ALA A 14 8.63 -6.19 -3.97
CA ALA A 14 9.02 -7.52 -3.50
C ALA A 14 10.47 -7.85 -3.91
N ALA A 15 10.85 -7.54 -5.16
CA ALA A 15 12.21 -7.70 -5.64
C ALA A 15 13.21 -6.82 -4.86
N ALA A 16 12.88 -5.56 -4.60
CA ALA A 16 13.72 -4.63 -3.83
C ALA A 16 13.92 -5.10 -2.37
N ILE A 17 12.85 -5.52 -1.70
CA ILE A 17 12.88 -6.06 -0.33
C ILE A 17 13.80 -7.28 -0.25
N LYS A 18 13.64 -8.24 -1.18
CA LYS A 18 14.44 -9.46 -1.22
C LYS A 18 15.92 -9.16 -1.51
N ARG A 19 16.19 -8.33 -2.51
CA ARG A 19 17.54 -7.90 -2.88
C ARG A 19 18.26 -7.22 -1.71
N ARG A 20 17.56 -6.38 -0.96
CA ARG A 20 18.10 -5.65 0.20
C ARG A 20 18.06 -6.44 1.51
N LYS A 21 17.50 -7.66 1.50
CA LYS A 21 17.32 -8.54 2.68
C LYS A 21 16.62 -7.83 3.84
N LEU A 22 15.59 -7.05 3.53
CA LEU A 22 14.84 -6.28 4.52
C LEU A 22 13.76 -7.14 5.18
N ASN A 23 13.51 -6.92 6.48
CA ASN A 23 12.40 -7.54 7.20
C ASN A 23 11.10 -6.76 6.96
N VAL A 24 10.66 -6.71 5.71
CA VAL A 24 9.42 -6.06 5.27
C VAL A 24 8.57 -7.11 4.55
N ARG A 25 7.25 -7.08 4.79
CA ARG A 25 6.28 -7.95 4.12
C ARG A 25 5.24 -7.12 3.40
N ILE A 26 4.69 -7.66 2.33
CA ILE A 26 3.61 -7.04 1.57
C ILE A 26 2.37 -7.93 1.74
N SER A 27 1.32 -7.40 2.36
CA SER A 27 0.02 -8.05 2.46
C SER A 27 -0.92 -7.41 1.44
N VAL A 28 -1.32 -8.16 0.42
CA VAL A 28 -2.33 -7.71 -0.56
C VAL A 28 -3.71 -8.10 -0.04
N ILE A 29 -4.53 -7.09 0.25
CA ILE A 29 -5.94 -7.31 0.56
C ILE A 29 -6.70 -7.42 -0.76
N GLY A 30 -7.09 -8.64 -1.11
CA GLY A 30 -7.60 -9.00 -2.42
C GLY A 30 -6.79 -10.14 -3.05
N ASP A 31 -7.01 -10.30 -4.35
CA ASP A 31 -6.39 -11.31 -5.20
C ASP A 31 -5.56 -10.64 -6.29
N VAL A 32 -4.38 -11.18 -6.56
CA VAL A 32 -3.49 -10.81 -7.64
C VAL A 32 -3.57 -11.88 -8.72
N GLU A 33 -3.98 -11.50 -9.93
CA GLU A 33 -4.11 -12.42 -11.07
C GLU A 33 -2.73 -12.78 -11.70
N ALA A 34 -1.69 -12.95 -10.88
CA ALA A 34 -0.34 -13.31 -11.29
C ALA A 34 0.46 -13.94 -10.15
N SER A 35 1.46 -14.76 -10.49
CA SER A 35 2.37 -15.35 -9.51
C SER A 35 3.27 -14.26 -8.90
N VAL A 36 3.17 -14.12 -7.58
CA VAL A 36 4.02 -13.24 -6.76
C VAL A 36 4.96 -14.06 -5.86
N ASP A 37 6.06 -13.46 -5.43
CA ASP A 37 7.05 -14.14 -4.57
C ASP A 37 6.48 -14.30 -3.15
N SER A 38 6.06 -15.52 -2.81
CA SER A 38 5.40 -15.86 -1.54
C SER A 38 6.30 -15.74 -0.31
N ALA A 39 7.61 -15.55 -0.49
CA ALA A 39 8.51 -15.26 0.64
C ALA A 39 8.35 -13.82 1.15
N VAL A 40 7.79 -12.92 0.33
CA VAL A 40 7.64 -11.49 0.65
C VAL A 40 6.18 -11.05 0.60
N VAL A 41 5.38 -11.66 -0.28
CA VAL A 41 4.00 -11.26 -0.56
C VAL A 41 3.02 -12.32 -0.04
N SER A 42 2.00 -11.88 0.68
CA SER A 42 0.82 -12.68 1.02
C SER A 42 -0.43 -12.02 0.45
N GLU A 43 -1.46 -12.83 0.22
CA GLU A 43 -2.74 -12.39 -0.35
C GLU A 43 -3.88 -12.89 0.52
N THR A 44 -4.92 -12.08 0.70
CA THR A 44 -6.13 -12.51 1.42
C THR A 44 -7.12 -13.26 0.50
N GLY A 45 -6.96 -13.13 -0.82
CA GLY A 45 -7.96 -13.56 -1.79
C GLY A 45 -9.13 -12.58 -1.91
N ARG A 46 -10.11 -12.93 -2.73
CA ARG A 46 -11.35 -12.15 -2.91
C ARG A 46 -12.09 -12.01 -1.57
N TYR A 47 -12.65 -10.82 -1.34
CA TYR A 47 -13.34 -10.49 -0.10
C TYR A 47 -14.58 -9.64 -0.37
N GLU A 48 -15.57 -9.76 0.50
CA GLU A 48 -16.71 -8.85 0.60
C GLU A 48 -16.30 -7.61 1.38
N ARG A 49 -16.81 -6.44 1.00
CA ARG A 49 -16.40 -5.15 1.58
C ARG A 49 -16.47 -5.11 3.11
N GLU A 50 -17.45 -5.78 3.70
CA GLU A 50 -17.65 -5.86 5.16
C GLU A 50 -16.51 -6.60 5.88
N GLN A 51 -15.73 -7.42 5.16
CA GLN A 51 -14.59 -8.16 5.69
C GLN A 51 -13.31 -7.31 5.73
N LEU A 52 -13.27 -6.17 5.03
CA LEU A 52 -12.07 -5.35 4.90
C LEU A 52 -11.47 -4.92 6.24
N PRO A 53 -12.25 -4.46 7.25
CA PRO A 53 -11.68 -4.08 8.54
C PRO A 53 -10.97 -5.24 9.25
N GLN A 54 -11.56 -6.44 9.21
CA GLN A 54 -10.98 -7.63 9.85
C GLN A 54 -9.71 -8.09 9.12
N LEU A 55 -9.74 -8.11 7.78
CA LEU A 55 -8.58 -8.47 6.96
C LEU A 55 -7.40 -7.51 7.18
N LEU A 56 -7.69 -6.21 7.30
CA LEU A 56 -6.67 -5.20 7.63
C LEU A 56 -6.05 -5.47 9.00
N ALA A 57 -6.87 -5.77 10.02
CA ALA A 57 -6.38 -6.10 11.35
C ALA A 57 -5.52 -7.38 11.36
N ASP A 58 -6.00 -8.45 10.72
CA ASP A 58 -5.33 -9.74 10.67
C ASP A 58 -4.02 -9.69 9.87
N SER A 59 -3.93 -8.82 8.86
CA SER A 59 -2.74 -8.66 8.05
C SER A 59 -1.53 -8.12 8.81
N GLY A 60 -1.75 -7.47 9.96
CA GLY A 60 -0.73 -6.75 10.72
C GLY A 60 -0.11 -5.57 9.94
N ALA A 61 -0.75 -5.12 8.85
CA ALA A 61 -0.23 -4.04 8.03
C ALA A 61 -0.19 -2.72 8.81
N ASN A 62 0.96 -2.05 8.74
CA ASN A 62 1.26 -0.82 9.48
C ASN A 62 1.27 0.42 8.57
N VAL A 63 1.33 0.22 7.25
CA VAL A 63 1.23 1.26 6.23
C VAL A 63 0.41 0.69 5.07
N MET A 64 -0.58 1.46 4.61
CA MET A 64 -1.46 1.08 3.52
C MET A 64 -1.01 1.77 2.25
N LEU A 65 -0.57 1.00 1.26
CA LEU A 65 -0.22 1.52 -0.05
C LEU A 65 -1.44 1.46 -0.97
N PHE A 66 -1.82 2.59 -1.54
CA PHE A 66 -2.77 2.67 -2.64
C PHE A 66 -1.99 2.82 -3.96
N PRO A 67 -1.77 1.72 -4.73
CA PRO A 67 -0.82 1.70 -5.84
C PRO A 67 -1.42 2.16 -7.17
N SER A 68 -2.62 2.76 -7.18
CA SER A 68 -3.26 3.18 -8.44
C SER A 68 -2.47 4.33 -9.06
N VAL A 69 -1.96 4.11 -10.28
CA VAL A 69 -1.28 5.13 -11.11
C VAL A 69 -2.18 5.62 -12.25
N TRP A 70 -3.47 5.71 -11.98
CA TRP A 70 -4.44 6.26 -12.91
C TRP A 70 -5.31 7.28 -12.18
N PRO A 71 -5.66 8.40 -12.84
CA PRO A 71 -6.49 9.42 -12.21
C PRO A 71 -7.88 8.82 -11.95
N GLU A 72 -8.15 8.52 -10.69
CA GLU A 72 -9.47 8.14 -10.23
C GLU A 72 -10.20 9.38 -9.70
N THR A 73 -11.44 9.57 -10.14
CA THR A 73 -12.30 10.67 -9.65
C THR A 73 -12.67 10.48 -8.18
N PHE A 74 -12.75 9.23 -7.72
CA PHE A 74 -13.04 8.89 -6.33
C PHE A 74 -12.56 7.48 -5.99
N SER A 75 -11.97 7.31 -4.81
CA SER A 75 -11.58 5.99 -4.29
C SER A 75 -12.24 5.76 -2.93
N TYR A 76 -13.18 4.81 -2.88
CA TYR A 76 -13.82 4.35 -1.64
C TYR A 76 -12.80 3.71 -0.70
N VAL A 77 -11.79 3.02 -1.25
CA VAL A 77 -10.72 2.39 -0.45
C VAL A 77 -9.93 3.44 0.32
N VAL A 78 -9.45 4.50 -0.35
CA VAL A 78 -8.71 5.56 0.33
C VAL A 78 -9.56 6.24 1.39
N GLN A 79 -10.85 6.46 1.12
CA GLN A 79 -11.76 7.01 2.11
C GLN A 79 -11.91 6.10 3.33
N GLU A 80 -12.14 4.80 3.12
CA GLU A 80 -12.35 3.86 4.21
C GLU A 80 -11.08 3.72 5.08
N LEU A 81 -9.90 3.67 4.46
CA LEU A 81 -8.62 3.67 5.18
C LEU A 81 -8.43 4.93 6.04
N MET A 82 -8.79 6.10 5.51
CA MET A 82 -8.75 7.35 6.27
C MET A 82 -9.79 7.38 7.41
N THR A 83 -11.00 6.88 7.18
CA THR A 83 -12.04 6.74 8.22
C THR A 83 -11.58 5.82 9.35
N LEU A 84 -10.88 4.71 9.02
CA LEU A 84 -10.27 3.79 9.97
C LEU A 84 -9.01 4.38 10.65
N GLN A 85 -8.64 5.62 10.34
CA GLN A 85 -7.46 6.31 10.87
C GLN A 85 -6.14 5.57 10.60
N LEU A 86 -6.06 4.84 9.49
CA LEU A 86 -4.89 4.06 9.08
C LEU A 86 -3.90 4.92 8.29
N PRO A 87 -2.58 4.67 8.39
CA PRO A 87 -1.60 5.35 7.57
C PRO A 87 -1.74 5.01 6.08
N VAL A 88 -1.88 6.03 5.22
CA VAL A 88 -2.11 5.85 3.77
C VAL A 88 -0.98 6.50 2.97
N ALA A 89 -0.37 5.71 2.09
CA ALA A 89 0.56 6.17 1.06
C ALA A 89 -0.06 6.03 -0.33
N CYS A 90 0.06 7.04 -1.18
CA CYS A 90 -0.39 6.98 -2.57
C CYS A 90 0.52 7.80 -3.49
N PHE A 91 0.42 7.58 -4.80
CA PHE A 91 1.10 8.41 -5.80
C PHE A 91 0.41 9.77 -5.96
N ASP A 92 1.15 10.79 -6.40
CA ASP A 92 0.62 12.14 -6.63
C ASP A 92 -0.26 12.21 -7.89
N MET A 93 -1.42 11.55 -7.87
CA MET A 93 -2.36 11.48 -8.99
C MET A 93 -3.82 11.51 -8.53
N GLY A 94 -4.58 12.46 -9.10
CA GLY A 94 -6.03 12.55 -8.97
C GLY A 94 -6.54 12.92 -7.58
N ALA A 95 -7.87 12.83 -7.42
CA ALA A 95 -8.56 13.21 -6.19
C ALA A 95 -8.12 12.42 -4.93
N PRO A 96 -7.70 11.13 -5.01
CA PRO A 96 -7.14 10.44 -3.85
C PRO A 96 -5.89 11.11 -3.28
N ALA A 97 -4.98 11.58 -4.15
CA ALA A 97 -3.74 12.24 -3.72
C ALA A 97 -4.01 13.57 -3.02
N GLU A 98 -4.98 14.35 -3.51
CA GLU A 98 -5.41 15.59 -2.86
C GLU A 98 -5.89 15.33 -1.43
N ARG A 99 -6.76 14.34 -1.22
CA ARG A 99 -7.25 14.00 0.12
C ARG A 99 -6.16 13.47 1.05
N VAL A 100 -5.24 12.65 0.53
CA VAL A 100 -4.14 12.09 1.34
C VAL A 100 -3.14 13.18 1.73
N ARG A 101 -2.96 14.23 0.91
CA ARG A 101 -2.07 15.35 1.22
C ARG A 101 -2.52 16.13 2.45
N ASP A 102 -3.82 16.31 2.62
CA ASP A 102 -4.42 16.97 3.79
C ASP A 102 -4.65 16.02 4.98
N TYR A 103 -4.30 14.74 4.84
CA TYR A 103 -4.49 13.75 5.88
C TYR A 103 -3.27 13.65 6.80
N GLY A 104 -3.47 13.82 8.11
CA GLY A 104 -2.38 13.80 9.11
C GLY A 104 -1.56 12.50 9.16
N LYS A 105 -2.13 11.38 8.67
CA LYS A 105 -1.42 10.09 8.48
C LYS A 105 -1.30 9.74 6.99
N GLY A 106 -1.11 10.76 6.16
CA GLY A 106 -0.91 10.64 4.72
C GLY A 106 0.56 10.71 4.32
N LEU A 107 0.89 10.03 3.22
CA LEU A 107 2.15 10.13 2.49
C LEU A 107 1.86 10.19 0.98
N ILE A 108 2.40 11.22 0.33
CA ILE A 108 2.47 11.29 -1.14
C ILE A 108 3.83 10.76 -1.58
N LEU A 109 3.82 9.69 -2.39
CA LEU A 109 5.02 9.09 -2.96
C LEU A 109 5.56 9.97 -4.08
N ALA A 110 6.86 10.22 -4.06
CA ALA A 110 7.52 11.13 -5.01
C ALA A 110 7.91 10.43 -6.32
N SER A 111 7.98 9.10 -6.32
CA SER A 111 8.45 8.31 -7.45
C SER A 111 7.78 6.94 -7.47
N ASN A 112 7.65 6.36 -8.67
CA ASN A 112 7.28 4.96 -8.89
C ASN A 112 8.49 4.01 -8.93
N ASP A 113 9.72 4.54 -8.74
CA ASP A 113 10.92 3.75 -8.51
C ASP A 113 10.80 2.95 -7.20
N ALA A 114 11.11 1.65 -7.28
CA ALA A 114 10.86 0.72 -6.18
C ALA A 114 11.75 0.98 -4.96
N ASP A 115 13.02 1.33 -5.16
CA ASP A 115 13.93 1.61 -4.03
C ASP A 115 13.52 2.90 -3.33
N THR A 116 13.26 3.96 -4.09
CA THR A 116 12.79 5.24 -3.58
C THR A 116 11.47 5.08 -2.81
N MET A 117 10.50 4.39 -3.40
CA MET A 117 9.21 4.12 -2.76
C MET A 117 9.38 3.30 -1.48
N LEU A 118 10.21 2.26 -1.49
CA LEU A 118 10.48 1.46 -0.30
C LEU A 118 11.12 2.28 0.82
N ASP A 119 12.09 3.14 0.49
CA ASP A 119 12.71 4.03 1.47
C ASP A 119 11.70 5.03 2.05
N GLN A 120 10.82 5.60 1.22
CA GLN A 120 9.75 6.48 1.67
C GLN A 120 8.75 5.76 2.59
N LEU A 121 8.34 4.54 2.26
CA LEU A 121 7.43 3.74 3.09
C LEU A 121 8.06 3.38 4.44
N ILE A 122 9.35 2.99 4.46
CA ILE A 122 10.09 2.70 5.70
C ILE A 122 10.25 3.96 6.56
N ALA A 123 10.61 5.09 5.95
CA ALA A 123 10.73 6.36 6.66
C ALA A 123 9.38 6.81 7.23
N PHE A 124 8.30 6.61 6.49
CA PHE A 124 6.95 6.92 6.93
C PHE A 124 6.50 6.05 8.09
N HIS A 125 6.73 4.73 8.02
CA HIS A 125 6.55 3.83 9.15
C HIS A 125 7.32 4.30 10.39
N LYS A 126 8.61 4.62 10.24
CA LYS A 126 9.42 5.14 11.36
C LYS A 126 8.81 6.43 11.93
N ARG A 127 8.45 7.41 11.10
CA ARG A 127 7.81 8.66 11.57
C ARG A 127 6.58 8.41 12.44
N LEU A 128 5.80 7.38 12.13
CA LEU A 128 4.56 7.05 12.85
C LEU A 128 4.79 6.24 14.12
N TYR A 129 5.81 5.39 14.15
CA TYR A 129 6.00 4.38 15.20
C TYR A 129 7.32 4.53 15.98
N SER A 130 8.20 5.47 15.64
CA SER A 130 9.48 5.71 16.35
C SER A 130 9.34 6.50 17.66
N GLY A 131 8.13 6.55 18.23
CA GLY A 131 7.86 7.11 19.57
C GLY A 131 7.08 6.17 20.48
N ALA A 132 7.00 4.88 20.14
CA ALA A 132 6.41 3.82 20.97
C ALA A 132 7.49 3.00 21.68
#